data_AF-A0A8H4WZN8-F1
#
_entry.id   AF-A0A8H4WZN8-F1
#
_cell.length_a   1.000
_cell.length_b   1.000
_cell.length_c   1.000
_cell.angle_alpha   90.00
_cell.angle_beta   90.00
_cell.angle_gamma   90.00
#
_symmetry.space_group_name_H-M   'P 1'
#
loop_
_entity.id
_entity.type
_entity.pdbx_description
1 polymer ?
#
loop_
_entity_poly.entity_id
_entity_poly.type
_entity_poly.pdbx_seq_one_letter_code
_entity_poly.pdbx_strand_id
1 'polypeptide(L)'
;MGITLPEDVVAIDTGNKSLLFYVAPDDNSDNRLSYLESPNQTGVGNYSVVKIESARDTRENKTKNIIVSNQNKQVAAITWKGSQGTEIRVYYVSRGSELLREVCKSGDSDWYIGALSYYADISNPFKIVPGTSISASVNKISDSDYNLRVFAVEEGKAIKGNNQIYVYKFKHEKQSNQYTWDGGSISSKITEY
;
A
#
# COMPACT_ATOMS: atom_id res chain seq x y z
N MET A 1 -27.93 -4.33 -10.06
CA MET A 1 -27.02 -3.26 -9.61
C MET A 1 -26.06 -2.94 -10.74
N GLY A 2 -25.84 -1.67 -11.05
CA GLY A 2 -24.90 -1.26 -12.10
C GLY A 2 -23.46 -1.64 -11.74
N ILE A 3 -22.60 -1.76 -12.74
CA ILE A 3 -21.17 -1.98 -12.52
C ILE A 3 -20.58 -0.68 -11.95
N THR A 4 -20.12 -0.72 -10.70
CA THR A 4 -19.37 0.40 -10.10
C THR A 4 -17.92 0.31 -10.57
N LEU A 5 -17.46 1.32 -11.30
CA LEU A 5 -16.06 1.45 -11.70
C LEU A 5 -15.18 1.79 -10.48
N PRO A 6 -13.93 1.33 -10.43
CA PRO A 6 -13.01 1.72 -9.38
C PRO A 6 -12.70 3.22 -9.44
N GLU A 7 -12.59 3.87 -8.27
CA GLU A 7 -12.27 5.29 -8.15
C GLU A 7 -10.79 5.59 -8.41
N ASP A 8 -9.94 4.58 -8.20
CA ASP A 8 -8.49 4.68 -8.37
C ASP A 8 -7.90 3.35 -8.82
N VAL A 9 -6.81 3.42 -9.56
CA VAL A 9 -6.06 2.26 -10.06
C VAL A 9 -4.56 2.54 -10.07
N VAL A 10 -3.76 1.52 -9.78
CA VAL A 10 -2.30 1.61 -9.85
C VAL A 10 -1.72 0.36 -10.49
N ALA A 11 -0.86 0.55 -11.49
CA ALA A 11 -0.19 -0.54 -12.19
C ALA A 11 1.24 -0.72 -11.69
N ILE A 12 1.68 -1.97 -11.60
CA ILE A 12 3.09 -2.32 -11.43
C ILE A 12 3.49 -3.38 -12.45
N ASP A 13 4.78 -3.39 -12.79
CA ASP A 13 5.38 -4.41 -13.64
C ASP A 13 6.41 -5.19 -12.83
N THR A 14 6.18 -6.49 -12.70
CA THR A 14 7.05 -7.40 -11.94
C THR A 14 8.21 -7.96 -12.77
N GLY A 15 8.27 -7.65 -14.06
CA GLY A 15 9.11 -8.27 -15.09
C GLY A 15 8.53 -9.56 -15.67
N ASN A 16 7.71 -10.29 -14.91
CA ASN A 16 7.06 -11.53 -15.36
C ASN A 16 5.59 -11.33 -15.72
N LYS A 17 4.93 -10.37 -15.06
CA LYS A 17 3.52 -10.04 -15.18
C LYS A 17 3.31 -8.56 -14.85
N SER A 18 2.33 -7.95 -15.50
CA SER A 18 1.77 -6.66 -15.10
C SER A 18 0.57 -6.88 -14.17
N LEU A 19 0.52 -6.14 -13.07
CA LEU A 19 -0.59 -6.16 -12.13
C LEU A 19 -1.24 -4.77 -12.09
N LEU A 20 -2.57 -4.71 -12.18
CA LEU A 20 -3.34 -3.47 -12.00
C LEU A 20 -4.17 -3.58 -10.72
N PHE A 21 -3.74 -2.92 -9.66
CA PHE A 21 -4.46 -2.88 -8.38
C PHE A 21 -5.58 -1.85 -8.43
N TYR A 22 -6.69 -2.17 -7.78
CA TYR A 22 -7.86 -1.31 -7.70
C TYR A 22 -8.71 -1.66 -6.47
N VAL A 23 -9.63 -0.76 -6.13
CA VAL A 23 -10.60 -0.96 -5.05
C VAL A 23 -12.00 -0.98 -5.65
N ALA A 24 -12.77 -2.03 -5.35
CA ALA A 24 -14.15 -2.17 -5.79
C ALA A 24 -15.02 -2.77 -4.69
N PRO A 25 -16.31 -2.39 -4.60
CA PRO A 25 -17.24 -3.01 -3.67
C PRO A 25 -17.51 -4.47 -4.02
N ASP A 26 -17.64 -5.33 -3.01
CA ASP A 26 -18.20 -6.68 -3.15
C ASP A 26 -19.74 -6.68 -3.02
N ASP A 27 -20.33 -7.88 -3.05
CA ASP A 27 -21.79 -8.06 -2.96
C ASP A 27 -22.37 -7.56 -1.62
N ASN A 28 -21.55 -7.42 -0.59
CA ASN A 28 -21.92 -6.88 0.72
C ASN A 28 -21.66 -5.37 0.82
N SER A 29 -21.29 -4.71 -0.29
CA SER A 29 -20.86 -3.31 -0.33
C SER A 29 -19.59 -3.02 0.47
N ASP A 30 -18.79 -4.03 0.79
CA ASP A 30 -17.46 -3.84 1.38
C ASP A 30 -16.46 -3.51 0.26
N ASN A 31 -15.70 -2.42 0.40
CA ASN A 31 -14.63 -2.11 -0.55
C ASN A 31 -13.47 -3.11 -0.39
N ARG A 32 -13.19 -3.87 -1.45
CA ARG A 32 -12.14 -4.88 -1.52
C ARG A 32 -10.96 -4.39 -2.35
N LEU A 33 -9.77 -4.63 -1.83
CA LEU A 33 -8.54 -4.51 -2.59
C LEU A 33 -8.41 -5.71 -3.53
N SER A 34 -8.30 -5.45 -4.83
CA SER A 34 -8.18 -6.47 -5.87
C SER A 34 -7.11 -6.07 -6.88
N TYR A 35 -6.70 -7.01 -7.73
CA TYR A 35 -5.89 -6.69 -8.89
C TYR A 35 -6.23 -7.55 -10.11
N LEU A 36 -6.02 -6.97 -11.29
CA LEU A 36 -5.96 -7.71 -12.54
C LEU A 36 -4.53 -8.21 -12.73
N GLU A 37 -4.38 -9.47 -13.08
CA GLU A 37 -3.09 -10.10 -13.36
C GLU A 37 -3.00 -10.46 -14.84
N SER A 38 -1.95 -9.99 -15.51
CA SER A 38 -1.67 -10.39 -16.90
C SER A 38 -1.34 -11.87 -16.97
N PRO A 39 -1.71 -12.58 -18.07
CA PRO A 39 -1.45 -14.01 -18.19
C PRO A 39 0.05 -14.36 -18.19
N ASN A 40 0.89 -13.46 -18.71
CA ASN A 40 2.35 -13.62 -18.82
C ASN A 40 3.01 -12.25 -19.11
N GLN A 41 4.33 -12.26 -19.29
CA GLN A 41 5.16 -11.07 -19.50
C GLN A 41 4.87 -10.29 -20.79
N THR A 42 4.17 -10.87 -21.77
CA THR A 42 3.84 -10.18 -23.04
C THR A 42 2.48 -9.50 -22.99
N GLY A 43 1.67 -9.77 -21.96
CA GLY A 43 0.31 -9.25 -21.83
C GLY A 43 -0.69 -9.86 -22.83
N VAL A 44 -0.29 -10.83 -23.66
CA VAL A 44 -1.19 -11.45 -24.65
C VAL A 44 -2.11 -12.48 -23.98
N GLY A 45 -3.41 -12.23 -24.03
CA GLY A 45 -4.46 -13.08 -23.50
C GLY A 45 -5.38 -12.35 -22.52
N ASN A 46 -6.19 -13.11 -21.78
CA ASN A 46 -7.12 -12.54 -20.80
C ASN A 46 -6.44 -12.33 -19.45
N TYR A 47 -6.78 -11.22 -18.80
CA TYR A 47 -6.38 -10.95 -17.42
C TYR A 47 -7.27 -11.75 -16.45
N SER A 48 -6.68 -12.23 -15.36
CA SER A 48 -7.42 -12.83 -14.24
C SER A 48 -7.66 -11.81 -13.15
N VAL A 49 -8.79 -11.93 -12.45
CA VAL A 49 -9.11 -11.12 -11.27
C VAL A 49 -8.64 -11.85 -10.02
N VAL A 50 -7.88 -11.17 -9.17
CA VAL A 50 -7.49 -11.68 -7.85
C VAL A 50 -7.94 -10.72 -6.76
N LYS A 51 -8.62 -11.24 -5.74
CA LYS A 51 -9.04 -10.48 -4.55
C LYS A 51 -8.06 -10.71 -3.41
N ILE A 52 -7.62 -9.65 -2.75
CA ILE A 52 -6.85 -9.74 -1.51
C ILE A 52 -7.84 -9.67 -0.35
N GLU A 53 -8.52 -10.79 -0.08
CA GLU A 53 -9.59 -10.83 0.93
C GLU A 53 -9.03 -10.80 2.36
N SER A 54 -7.87 -11.43 2.55
CA SER A 54 -7.21 -11.52 3.84
C SER A 54 -5.70 -11.60 3.68
N ALA A 55 -4.98 -11.25 4.75
CA ALA A 55 -3.54 -11.39 4.82
C ALA A 55 -3.12 -11.91 6.19
N ARG A 56 -2.03 -12.68 6.22
CA ARG A 56 -1.46 -13.19 7.47
C ARG A 56 -0.81 -12.05 8.25
N ASP A 57 -1.25 -11.84 9.48
CA ASP A 57 -0.53 -11.06 10.47
C ASP A 57 0.55 -11.97 11.09
N THR A 58 1.80 -11.73 10.73
CA THR A 58 2.91 -12.58 11.19
C THR A 58 3.26 -12.36 12.66
N ARG A 59 2.76 -11.29 13.30
CA ARG A 59 2.98 -11.03 14.74
C ARG A 59 1.95 -11.71 15.61
N GLU A 60 0.69 -11.61 15.21
CA GLU A 60 -0.41 -12.24 15.95
C GLU A 60 -0.61 -13.70 15.56
N ASN A 61 0.08 -14.17 14.52
CA ASN A 61 -0.11 -15.48 13.89
C ASN A 61 -1.59 -15.76 13.57
N LYS A 62 -2.27 -14.74 13.03
CA LYS A 62 -3.68 -14.75 12.67
C LYS A 62 -3.87 -14.20 11.26
N THR A 63 -4.96 -14.57 10.62
CA THR A 63 -5.37 -13.97 9.35
C THR A 63 -6.31 -12.81 9.62
N LYS A 64 -6.06 -11.65 8.99
CA LYS A 64 -6.89 -10.45 9.10
C LYS A 64 -7.58 -10.16 7.77
N ASN A 65 -8.85 -9.79 7.84
CA ASN A 65 -9.61 -9.37 6.66
C ASN A 65 -9.10 -8.02 6.16
N ILE A 66 -8.97 -7.88 4.85
CA ILE A 66 -8.58 -6.64 4.20
C ILE A 66 -9.84 -5.96 3.69
N ILE A 67 -10.18 -4.84 4.30
CA ILE A 67 -11.31 -4.02 3.91
C ILE A 67 -10.86 -2.58 3.80
N VAL A 68 -11.12 -1.96 2.65
CA VAL A 68 -10.73 -0.59 2.35
C VAL A 68 -11.79 0.38 2.85
N SER A 69 -11.35 1.57 3.27
CA SER A 69 -12.21 2.65 3.74
C SER A 69 -13.30 3.01 2.74
N ASN A 70 -14.44 3.48 3.26
CA ASN A 70 -15.49 4.10 2.45
C ASN A 70 -15.16 5.56 2.09
N GLN A 71 -14.25 6.18 2.83
CA GLN A 71 -13.87 7.60 2.73
C GLN A 71 -12.57 7.80 1.93
N ASN A 72 -11.78 6.75 1.73
CA ASN A 72 -10.54 6.80 0.96
C ASN A 72 -10.31 5.44 0.29
N LYS A 73 -10.55 5.38 -1.02
CA LYS A 73 -10.40 4.18 -1.87
C LYS A 73 -9.14 4.24 -2.73
N GLN A 74 -8.28 5.22 -2.49
CA GLN A 74 -7.03 5.39 -3.19
C GLN A 74 -6.07 4.24 -2.86
N VAL A 75 -5.26 3.85 -3.83
CA VAL A 75 -4.35 2.71 -3.74
C VAL A 75 -3.01 3.08 -4.35
N ALA A 76 -1.93 2.70 -3.66
CA ALA A 76 -0.58 2.78 -4.23
C ALA A 76 0.07 1.41 -4.17
N ALA A 77 0.86 1.07 -5.19
CA ALA A 77 1.61 -0.17 -5.22
C ALA A 77 3.02 0.07 -5.73
N ILE A 78 3.96 -0.72 -5.22
CA ILE A 78 5.35 -0.73 -5.65
C ILE A 78 5.84 -2.16 -5.78
N THR A 79 6.84 -2.35 -6.63
CA THR A 79 7.52 -3.64 -6.77
C THR A 79 9.00 -3.48 -7.03
N TRP A 80 9.78 -4.47 -6.60
CA TRP A 80 11.20 -4.60 -6.90
C TRP A 80 11.62 -6.06 -6.80
N LYS A 81 12.82 -6.39 -7.32
CA LYS A 81 13.43 -7.69 -7.09
C LYS A 81 14.17 -7.69 -5.74
N GLY A 82 13.72 -8.49 -4.78
CA GLY A 82 14.38 -8.73 -3.49
C GLY A 82 15.02 -10.12 -3.40
N SER A 83 15.56 -10.44 -2.21
CA SER A 83 16.23 -11.72 -1.94
C SER A 83 15.30 -12.94 -2.03
N GLN A 84 14.00 -12.75 -1.83
CA GLN A 84 12.99 -13.82 -1.92
C GLN A 84 12.28 -13.87 -3.28
N GLY A 85 12.70 -13.05 -4.25
CA GLY A 85 12.08 -12.96 -5.55
C GLY A 85 11.43 -11.60 -5.79
N THR A 86 10.25 -11.59 -6.40
CA THR A 86 9.51 -10.34 -6.63
C THR A 86 8.86 -9.88 -5.34
N GLU A 87 9.18 -8.67 -4.92
CA GLU A 87 8.56 -8.02 -3.77
C GLU A 87 7.43 -7.11 -4.27
N ILE A 88 6.28 -7.18 -3.62
CA ILE A 88 5.14 -6.30 -3.88
C ILE A 88 4.67 -5.72 -2.55
N ARG A 89 4.43 -4.42 -2.52
CA ARG A 89 3.79 -3.72 -1.40
C ARG A 89 2.62 -2.92 -1.94
N VAL A 90 1.48 -3.03 -1.28
CA VAL A 90 0.26 -2.29 -1.63
C VAL A 90 -0.21 -1.52 -0.41
N TYR A 91 -0.43 -0.23 -0.61
CA TYR A 91 -0.84 0.73 0.40
C TYR A 91 -2.29 1.13 0.19
N TYR A 92 -3.05 1.15 1.27
CA TYR A 92 -4.48 1.43 1.28
C TYR A 92 -4.90 2.03 2.63
N VAL A 93 -6.09 2.60 2.70
CA VAL A 93 -6.68 3.04 3.97
C VAL A 93 -7.64 1.97 4.48
N SER A 94 -7.43 1.50 5.70
CA SER A 94 -8.29 0.46 6.30
C SER A 94 -9.62 1.02 6.80
N ARG A 95 -10.71 0.30 6.53
CA ARG A 95 -12.04 0.65 7.06
C ARG A 95 -12.06 0.62 8.58
N GLY A 96 -12.69 1.63 9.18
CA GLY A 96 -12.98 1.69 10.62
C GLY A 96 -11.88 2.37 11.41
N SER A 97 -10.61 2.07 11.14
CA SER A 97 -9.49 2.83 11.73
C SER A 97 -9.11 4.07 10.92
N GLU A 98 -9.42 4.08 9.62
CA GLU A 98 -9.05 5.14 8.68
C GLU A 98 -7.53 5.39 8.60
N LEU A 99 -6.75 4.39 9.02
CA LEU A 99 -5.30 4.44 9.01
C LEU A 99 -4.74 3.88 7.70
N LEU A 100 -3.66 4.48 7.23
CA LEU A 100 -2.81 3.96 6.19
C LEU A 100 -2.25 2.59 6.62
N ARG A 101 -2.37 1.62 5.72
CA ARG A 101 -1.96 0.23 5.89
C ARG A 101 -1.19 -0.25 4.68
N GLU A 102 -0.47 -1.33 4.92
CA GLU A 102 0.33 -2.05 3.94
C GLU A 102 -0.06 -3.54 3.97
N VAL A 103 -0.23 -4.12 2.78
CA VAL A 103 -0.17 -5.57 2.55
C VAL A 103 0.99 -5.88 1.61
N CYS A 104 1.62 -7.02 1.85
CA CYS A 104 2.89 -7.41 1.24
C CYS A 104 2.79 -8.80 0.62
N LYS A 105 3.56 -9.01 -0.45
CA LYS A 105 3.85 -10.33 -1.02
C LYS A 105 5.34 -10.40 -1.34
N SER A 106 5.99 -11.51 -0.97
CA SER A 106 7.42 -11.73 -1.18
C SER A 106 7.64 -13.03 -1.93
N GLY A 107 8.12 -12.94 -3.17
CA GLY A 107 8.18 -14.08 -4.08
C GLY A 107 6.79 -14.69 -4.29
N ASP A 108 6.72 -16.01 -4.13
CA ASP A 108 5.49 -16.79 -4.30
C ASP A 108 4.68 -16.95 -3.01
N SER A 109 5.07 -16.29 -1.91
CA SER A 109 4.40 -16.40 -0.60
C SER A 109 2.95 -15.92 -0.63
N ASP A 110 2.14 -16.34 0.34
CA ASP A 110 0.83 -15.70 0.57
C ASP A 110 0.97 -14.22 0.94
N TRP A 111 -0.12 -13.47 0.80
CA TRP A 111 -0.20 -12.10 1.27
C TRP A 111 -0.09 -12.04 2.79
N TYR A 112 0.72 -11.10 3.26
CA TYR A 112 0.91 -10.86 4.68
C TYR A 112 0.79 -9.37 4.99
N ILE A 113 0.49 -9.05 6.24
CA ILE A 113 0.35 -7.67 6.70
C ILE A 113 1.74 -7.00 6.67
N GLY A 114 1.80 -5.74 6.28
CA GLY A 114 3.06 -5.00 6.21
C GLY A 114 3.50 -4.41 7.55
N ALA A 115 4.78 -4.05 7.64
CA ALA A 115 5.33 -3.41 8.83
C ALA A 115 4.64 -2.07 9.14
N LEU A 116 4.10 -1.38 8.12
CA LEU A 116 3.32 -0.15 8.33
C LEU A 116 2.07 -0.40 9.20
N SER A 117 1.55 -1.62 9.18
CA SER A 117 0.32 -2.04 9.83
C SER A 117 0.53 -2.72 11.19
N TYR A 118 1.78 -3.02 11.58
CA TYR A 118 2.10 -3.88 12.73
C TYR A 118 2.31 -3.19 14.07
N TYR A 119 2.50 -1.88 14.10
CA TYR A 119 3.01 -1.20 15.28
C TYR A 119 1.94 -0.29 15.91
N ALA A 120 0.89 -0.84 16.52
CA ALA A 120 -0.12 0.00 17.18
C ALA A 120 0.47 1.03 18.22
N ASP A 121 1.67 0.76 18.75
CA ASP A 121 2.35 1.63 19.72
C ASP A 121 3.46 2.55 19.10
N ILE A 122 3.82 2.35 17.82
CA ILE A 122 4.93 3.08 17.12
C ILE A 122 4.60 3.45 15.67
N SER A 123 3.84 2.63 14.92
CA SER A 123 3.15 3.10 13.72
C SER A 123 2.14 4.12 14.20
N ASN A 124 2.56 5.37 14.01
CA ASN A 124 1.69 6.51 14.11
C ASN A 124 0.33 6.16 13.48
N PRO A 125 -0.77 6.61 14.08
CA PRO A 125 -2.07 6.58 13.43
C PRO A 125 -1.99 7.52 12.23
N PHE A 126 -1.43 7.05 11.11
CA PHE A 126 -1.36 7.77 9.85
C PHE A 126 -2.76 7.80 9.27
N LYS A 127 -3.62 8.58 9.93
CA LYS A 127 -5.00 8.77 9.56
C LYS A 127 -4.99 9.71 8.36
N ILE A 128 -5.50 9.22 7.25
CA ILE A 128 -5.41 9.93 5.98
C ILE A 128 -6.64 10.81 5.81
N VAL A 129 -6.44 12.04 5.32
CA VAL A 129 -7.55 12.93 4.99
C VAL A 129 -8.45 12.24 3.94
N PRO A 130 -9.78 12.16 4.17
CA PRO A 130 -10.71 11.57 3.22
C PRO A 130 -10.54 12.09 1.79
N GLY A 131 -10.63 11.19 0.81
CA GLY A 131 -10.56 11.52 -0.61
C GLY A 131 -9.20 11.99 -1.13
N THR A 132 -8.12 11.90 -0.33
CA THR A 132 -6.77 12.28 -0.77
C THR A 132 -5.99 11.11 -1.36
N SER A 133 -5.10 11.43 -2.31
CA SER A 133 -4.25 10.47 -3.00
C SER A 133 -3.20 9.82 -2.09
N ILE A 134 -2.85 8.59 -2.44
CA ILE A 134 -1.68 7.87 -1.92
C ILE A 134 -0.73 7.65 -3.10
N SER A 135 0.55 7.86 -2.89
CA SER A 135 1.59 7.48 -3.85
C SER A 135 2.72 6.77 -3.12
N ALA A 136 3.48 5.92 -3.81
CA ALA A 136 4.56 5.17 -3.19
C ALA A 136 5.75 5.02 -4.15
N SER A 137 6.94 4.91 -3.57
CA SER A 137 8.16 4.67 -4.32
C SER A 137 9.10 3.74 -3.56
N VAL A 138 9.93 3.02 -4.29
CA VAL A 138 11.04 2.23 -3.77
C VAL A 138 12.34 2.75 -4.35
N ASN A 139 13.34 2.93 -3.49
CA ASN A 139 14.74 3.06 -3.90
C ASN A 139 15.46 1.78 -3.45
N LYS A 140 15.76 0.90 -4.40
CA LYS A 140 16.50 -0.34 -4.17
C LYS A 140 18.00 -0.07 -4.32
N ILE A 141 18.77 -0.39 -3.28
CA ILE A 141 20.23 -0.27 -3.27
C ILE A 141 20.88 -1.65 -3.50
N SER A 142 20.36 -2.68 -2.83
CA SER A 142 20.74 -4.10 -3.04
C SER A 142 19.55 -5.01 -2.75
N ASP A 143 19.70 -6.32 -2.91
CA ASP A 143 18.63 -7.29 -2.59
C ASP A 143 18.22 -7.28 -1.10
N SER A 144 19.11 -6.80 -0.23
CA SER A 144 18.88 -6.71 1.22
C SER A 144 18.77 -5.27 1.74
N ASP A 145 18.91 -4.28 0.85
CA ASP A 145 18.96 -2.87 1.22
C ASP A 145 18.08 -2.05 0.28
N TYR A 146 17.01 -1.50 0.85
CA TYR A 146 16.02 -0.73 0.11
C TYR A 146 15.33 0.25 1.05
N ASN A 147 14.84 1.33 0.47
CA ASN A 147 14.09 2.37 1.17
C ASN A 147 12.73 2.53 0.49
N LEU A 148 11.66 2.43 1.28
CA LEU A 148 10.29 2.67 0.81
C LEU A 148 9.85 4.07 1.23
N ARG A 149 9.07 4.73 0.39
CA ARG A 149 8.44 6.01 0.71
C ARG A 149 6.98 5.93 0.31
N VAL A 150 6.10 6.34 1.22
CA VAL A 150 4.67 6.51 0.96
C VAL A 150 4.31 7.97 1.18
N PHE A 151 3.56 8.54 0.25
CA PHE A 151 3.14 9.93 0.25
C PHE A 151 1.63 9.98 0.38
N ALA A 152 1.12 10.71 1.37
CA ALA A 152 -0.31 10.93 1.55
C ALA A 152 -0.54 12.21 2.37
N VAL A 153 -1.79 12.64 2.50
CA VAL A 153 -2.15 13.78 3.36
C VAL A 153 -2.62 13.26 4.71
N GLU A 154 -1.88 13.56 5.77
CA GLU A 154 -2.24 13.15 7.14
C GLU A 154 -3.22 14.13 7.79
N GLU A 155 -4.24 13.59 8.44
CA GLU A 155 -5.21 14.37 9.20
C GLU A 155 -4.56 15.02 10.44
N GLY A 156 -4.97 16.27 10.73
CA GLY A 156 -4.46 17.01 11.89
C GLY A 156 -3.04 17.54 11.73
N LYS A 157 -2.45 17.40 10.54
CA LYS A 157 -1.07 17.81 10.24
C LYS A 157 -0.95 18.97 9.25
N ALA A 158 -2.02 19.75 9.09
CA ALA A 158 -2.03 20.94 8.24
C ALA A 158 -0.98 21.97 8.70
N ILE A 159 -0.22 22.55 7.77
CA ILE A 159 0.71 23.65 8.06
C ILE A 159 0.05 24.96 7.63
N LYS A 160 -0.11 25.88 8.58
CA LYS A 160 -0.76 27.19 8.37
C LYS A 160 -2.18 27.07 7.78
N GLY A 161 -2.91 26.03 8.19
CA GLY A 161 -4.29 25.78 7.74
C GLY A 161 -4.41 25.05 6.39
N ASN A 162 -3.29 24.75 5.71
CA ASN A 162 -3.30 24.01 4.46
C ASN A 162 -2.87 22.57 4.68
N ASN A 163 -3.63 21.64 4.08
CA ASN A 163 -3.23 20.24 3.98
C ASN A 163 -1.88 20.14 3.26
N GLN A 164 -1.00 19.28 3.77
CA GLN A 164 0.31 19.02 3.18
C GLN A 164 0.51 17.53 2.94
N ILE A 165 1.31 17.23 1.91
CA ILE A 165 1.79 15.88 1.67
C ILE A 165 2.84 15.53 2.73
N TYR A 166 2.56 14.46 3.45
CA TYR A 166 3.47 13.78 4.36
C TYR A 166 4.20 12.66 3.63
N VAL A 167 5.45 12.42 4.05
CA VAL A 167 6.23 11.27 3.59
C VAL A 167 6.50 10.32 4.75
N TYR A 168 6.07 9.07 4.57
CA TYR A 168 6.35 7.95 5.45
C TYR A 168 7.50 7.16 4.86
N LYS A 169 8.60 7.07 5.60
CA LYS A 169 9.84 6.43 5.15
C LYS A 169 10.05 5.14 5.90
N PHE A 170 10.22 4.06 5.16
CA PHE A 170 10.66 2.79 5.71
C PHE A 170 12.17 2.69 5.63
N LYS A 171 12.77 2.33 6.76
CA LYS A 171 14.19 1.98 6.84
C LYS A 171 14.32 0.51 7.24
N HIS A 172 15.06 -0.24 6.43
CA HIS A 172 15.49 -1.60 6.77
C HIS A 172 16.93 -1.55 7.31
N GLU A 173 17.10 -1.66 8.63
CA GLU A 173 18.44 -1.71 9.22
C GLU A 173 18.95 -3.15 9.30
N LYS A 174 19.78 -3.52 8.33
CA LYS A 174 20.35 -4.88 8.20
C LYS A 174 21.08 -5.38 9.45
N GLN A 175 21.68 -4.49 10.25
CA GLN A 175 22.46 -4.85 11.43
C GLN A 175 21.60 -5.22 12.65
N SER A 176 20.39 -4.67 12.76
CA SER A 176 19.50 -4.86 13.91
C SER A 176 18.26 -5.71 13.58
N ASN A 177 18.04 -6.04 12.29
CA ASN A 177 16.80 -6.66 11.80
C ASN A 177 15.54 -5.88 12.25
N GLN A 178 15.70 -4.58 12.49
CA GLN A 178 14.62 -3.69 12.86
C GLN A 178 14.02 -3.05 11.62
N TYR A 179 12.68 -3.03 11.61
CA TYR A 179 11.86 -2.39 10.61
C TYR A 179 11.24 -1.17 11.25
N THR A 180 11.65 0.02 10.80
CA THR A 180 11.09 1.27 11.34
C THR A 180 10.44 2.08 10.23
N TRP A 181 9.23 2.54 10.52
CA TRP A 181 8.56 3.57 9.74
C TRP A 181 8.69 4.88 10.50
N ASP A 182 9.23 5.89 9.84
CA ASP A 182 9.30 7.25 10.34
C ASP A 182 8.52 8.20 9.43
N GLY A 183 7.78 9.13 10.03
CA GLY A 183 6.93 10.07 9.32
C GLY A 183 7.50 11.48 9.41
N GLY A 184 7.57 12.19 8.28
CA GLY A 184 7.98 13.59 8.25
C GLY A 184 7.18 14.39 7.24
N SER A 185 6.97 15.68 7.52
CA SER A 185 6.49 16.61 6.49
C SER A 185 7.60 16.86 5.46
N ILE A 186 7.21 17.06 4.21
CA ILE A 186 8.13 17.59 3.21
C ILE A 186 8.30 19.08 3.53
N SER A 187 9.39 19.43 4.20
CA SER A 187 9.59 20.73 4.86
C SER A 187 10.06 21.85 3.92
N SER A 188 10.44 21.53 2.68
CA SER A 188 10.55 22.55 1.64
C SER A 188 9.16 23.11 1.35
N LYS A 189 9.06 24.43 1.23
CA LYS A 189 7.80 25.12 0.95
C LYS A 189 7.29 24.67 -0.43
N ILE A 190 6.42 23.68 -0.48
CA ILE A 190 5.68 23.33 -1.69
C ILE A 190 4.60 24.41 -1.81
N THR A 191 4.79 25.35 -2.73
CA THR A 191 3.89 26.51 -2.89
C THR A 191 2.70 26.20 -3.80
N GLU A 192 2.75 25.11 -4.57
CA GLU A 192 1.74 24.72 -5.55
C GLU A 192 1.72 23.17 -5.69
N TYR A 193 0.53 22.60 -5.92
CA TYR A 193 0.29 21.19 -6.29
C TYR A 193 -0.58 21.15 -7.55
#